data_AF-A0A5M5BUW8-F1
#
_entry.id   AF-A0A5M5BUW8-F1
#
_cell.length_a   1.000
_cell.length_b   1.000
_cell.length_c   1.000
_cell.angle_alpha   90.00
_cell.angle_beta   90.00
_cell.angle_gamma   90.00
#
_symmetry.space_group_name_H-M   'P 1'
#
loop_
_entity.id
_entity.type
_entity.pdbx_description
1 polymer ?
#
loop_
_entity_poly.entity_id
_entity_poly.type
_entity_poly.pdbx_seq_one_letter_code
_entity_poly.pdbx_strand_id
1 'polypeptide(L)'
;MKYTTRMIGTVVAFCMAVPVFAQQYKATIPYRMVGEKMIIEMKVNGTARPFIFDTGGRTALTTQACQALQMAATDSTKVTDVNNVESYY
;
A
#
# COMPACT_ATOMS: atom_id res chain seq x y z
N MET A 1 -18.96 38.42 -35.13
CA MET A 1 -17.59 38.05 -34.66
C MET A 1 -17.46 37.94 -33.14
N LYS A 2 -18.04 38.82 -32.31
CA LYS A 2 -17.86 38.76 -30.83
C LYS A 2 -18.31 37.44 -30.16
N TYR A 3 -19.36 36.78 -30.66
CA TYR A 3 -19.84 35.49 -30.11
C TYR A 3 -18.91 34.32 -30.40
N THR A 4 -18.31 34.30 -31.59
CA THR A 4 -17.33 33.29 -32.01
C THR A 4 -16.10 33.32 -31.11
N THR A 5 -15.59 34.52 -30.79
CA THR A 5 -14.44 34.70 -29.88
C THR A 5 -14.74 34.22 -28.46
N ARG A 6 -15.97 34.43 -27.95
CA ARG A 6 -16.37 33.96 -26.61
C ARG A 6 -16.51 32.44 -26.55
N MET A 7 -17.09 31.80 -27.57
CA MET A 7 -17.17 30.34 -27.64
C MET A 7 -15.79 29.68 -27.71
N ILE A 8 -14.88 30.22 -28.52
CA ILE A 8 -13.51 29.70 -28.64
C ILE A 8 -12.78 29.78 -27.29
N GLY A 9 -12.92 30.90 -26.56
CA GLY A 9 -12.33 31.05 -25.23
C GLY A 9 -12.81 30.00 -24.22
N THR A 10 -14.12 29.69 -24.23
CA THR A 10 -14.69 28.67 -23.32
C THR A 10 -14.22 27.26 -23.66
N VAL A 11 -14.13 26.91 -24.95
CA VAL A 11 -13.64 25.59 -25.39
C VAL A 11 -12.16 25.41 -25.05
N VAL A 12 -11.34 26.43 -25.27
CA VAL A 12 -9.91 26.41 -24.91
C VAL A 12 -9.72 26.26 -23.40
N ALA A 13 -10.48 26.99 -22.58
CA ALA A 13 -10.44 26.85 -21.12
C ALA A 13 -10.86 25.45 -20.64
N PHE A 14 -11.88 24.86 -21.26
CA PHE A 14 -12.32 23.51 -20.95
C PHE A 14 -11.28 22.44 -21.33
N CYS A 15 -10.68 22.55 -22.52
CA CYS A 15 -9.60 21.66 -22.97
C CYS A 15 -8.36 21.69 -22.07
N MET A 16 -8.01 22.85 -21.51
CA MET A 16 -6.89 23.00 -20.57
C MET A 16 -7.15 22.45 -19.16
N ALA A 17 -8.41 22.17 -18.79
CA ALA A 17 -8.76 21.58 -17.50
C ALA A 17 -8.73 20.02 -17.51
N VAL A 18 -8.74 19.41 -18.69
CA VAL A 18 -8.73 17.94 -18.87
C VAL A 18 -7.42 17.24 -18.40
N PRO A 19 -6.19 17.80 -18.53
CA PRO A 19 -4.98 17.05 -18.22
C PRO A 19 -4.77 16.81 -16.71
N VAL A 20 -5.54 17.46 -15.83
CA VAL A 20 -5.41 17.29 -14.36
C VAL A 20 -5.92 15.93 -13.88
N PHE A 21 -6.88 15.33 -14.58
CA PHE A 21 -7.48 14.04 -14.20
C PHE A 21 -6.79 12.81 -14.81
N ALA A 22 -5.85 13.01 -15.74
CA ALA A 22 -5.15 11.95 -16.44
C ALA A 22 -3.69 11.75 -15.96
N GLN A 23 -3.28 12.42 -14.89
CA GLN A 23 -1.95 12.24 -14.34
C GLN A 23 -1.82 10.83 -13.76
N GLN A 24 -1.11 9.96 -14.48
CA GLN A 24 -0.85 8.59 -14.06
C GLN A 24 -0.06 8.62 -12.75
N TYR A 25 -0.67 8.13 -11.67
CA TYR A 25 0.01 7.98 -10.39
C TYR A 25 1.10 6.92 -10.53
N LYS A 26 2.36 7.38 -10.63
CA LYS A 26 3.53 6.52 -10.50
C LYS A 26 3.97 6.54 -9.05
N ALA A 27 3.92 5.38 -8.40
CA ALA A 27 4.47 5.19 -7.06
C ALA A 27 5.73 4.32 -7.13
N THR A 28 6.70 4.62 -6.28
CA THR A 28 7.85 3.76 -6.01
C THR A 28 7.78 3.37 -4.55
N ILE A 29 7.72 2.07 -4.28
CA ILE A 29 7.67 1.54 -2.91
C ILE A 29 9.10 1.30 -2.44
N PRO A 30 9.59 2.02 -1.42
CA PRO A 30 10.91 1.76 -0.87
C PRO A 30 10.93 0.41 -0.15
N TYR A 31 12.02 -0.32 -0.32
CA TYR A 31 12.26 -1.60 0.36
C TYR A 31 13.75 -1.74 0.70
N ARG A 32 14.04 -2.66 1.62
CA ARG A 32 15.41 -3.11 1.91
C ARG A 32 15.47 -4.63 1.86
N MET A 33 16.60 -5.18 1.44
CA MET A 33 16.84 -6.62 1.48
C MET A 33 17.40 -7.05 2.84
N VAL A 34 16.85 -8.09 3.43
CA VAL A 34 17.35 -8.72 4.68
C VAL A 34 17.21 -10.23 4.56
N GLY A 35 18.33 -10.96 4.58
CA GLY A 35 18.30 -12.42 4.46
C GLY A 35 17.50 -12.90 3.24
N GLU A 36 17.77 -12.30 2.08
CA GLU A 36 17.08 -12.58 0.81
C GLU A 36 15.57 -12.27 0.78
N LYS A 37 15.04 -11.62 1.82
CA LYS A 37 13.65 -11.17 1.88
C LYS A 37 13.56 -9.67 1.64
N MET A 38 12.56 -9.26 0.88
CA MET A 38 12.18 -7.86 0.74
C MET A 38 11.44 -7.39 1.98
N ILE A 39 11.93 -6.33 2.62
CA ILE A 39 11.26 -5.69 3.75
C ILE A 39 10.74 -4.33 3.30
N ILE A 40 9.43 -4.13 3.44
CA ILE A 40 8.73 -2.86 3.20
C ILE A 40 8.25 -2.26 4.52
N GLU A 41 8.12 -0.94 4.56
CA GLU A 41 7.53 -0.25 5.70
C GLU A 41 6.03 -0.06 5.47
N MET A 42 5.21 -0.57 6.38
CA MET A 42 3.75 -0.45 6.32
C MET A 42 3.22 0.20 7.60
N LYS A 43 2.14 0.96 7.48
CA LYS A 43 1.44 1.52 8.64
C LYS A 43 0.32 0.59 9.07
N VAL A 44 0.34 0.17 10.33
CA VAL A 44 -0.77 -0.52 10.98
C VAL A 44 -1.33 0.42 12.04
N ASN A 45 -2.60 0.82 11.90
CA ASN A 45 -3.24 1.83 12.74
C ASN A 45 -2.39 3.11 12.89
N GLY A 46 -1.82 3.59 11.78
CA GLY A 46 -0.96 4.78 11.74
C GLY A 46 0.48 4.57 12.19
N THR A 47 0.81 3.43 12.80
CA THR A 47 2.17 3.12 13.29
C THR A 47 2.97 2.37 12.23
N ALA A 48 4.11 2.94 11.82
CA ALA A 48 5.00 2.33 10.84
C ALA A 48 5.74 1.11 11.42
N ARG A 49 5.78 0.01 10.65
CA ARG A 49 6.46 -1.24 11.02
C ARG A 49 7.03 -1.95 9.79
N PRO A 50 8.11 -2.72 9.95
CA PRO A 50 8.65 -3.54 8.88
C PRO A 50 7.76 -4.75 8.60
N PHE A 51 7.53 -5.04 7.33
CA PHE A 51 6.83 -6.23 6.83
C PHE A 51 7.67 -6.95 5.79
N ILE A 52 7.61 -8.27 5.80
CA ILE A 52 8.12 -9.08 4.69
C ILE A 52 7.13 -8.94 3.54
N PHE A 53 7.64 -8.57 2.36
CA PHE A 53 6.85 -8.59 1.13
C PHE A 53 6.77 -10.03 0.62
N ASP A 54 5.75 -10.75 1.05
CA ASP A 54 5.51 -12.16 0.73
C ASP A 54 4.40 -12.29 -0.32
N THR A 55 4.75 -12.72 -1.53
CA THR A 55 3.79 -12.93 -2.63
C THR A 55 3.05 -14.27 -2.54
N GLY A 56 3.54 -15.21 -1.74
CA GLY A 56 2.96 -16.55 -1.57
C GLY A 56 2.13 -16.71 -0.29
N GLY A 57 2.28 -15.79 0.66
CA GLY A 57 1.60 -15.81 1.95
C GLY A 57 0.26 -15.06 1.98
N ARG A 58 -0.45 -15.21 3.10
CA ARG A 58 -1.53 -14.29 3.48
C ARG A 58 -0.93 -13.11 4.24
N THR A 59 -1.51 -11.93 4.07
CA THR A 59 -1.21 -10.80 4.94
C THR A 59 -1.64 -11.16 6.36
N ALA A 60 -0.67 -11.34 7.26
CA ALA A 60 -0.89 -11.69 8.65
C ALA A 60 0.11 -10.96 9.55
N LEU A 61 -0.18 -10.94 10.85
CA LEU A 61 0.69 -10.37 11.87
C LEU A 61 1.15 -11.49 12.79
N THR A 62 2.38 -11.42 13.28
CA THR A 62 2.76 -12.33 14.36
C THR A 62 1.93 -12.02 15.60
N THR A 63 1.70 -13.02 16.45
CA THR A 63 1.05 -12.83 17.75
C THR A 63 1.71 -11.70 18.56
N GLN A 64 3.06 -11.61 18.55
CA GLN A 64 3.78 -10.53 19.25
C GLN A 64 3.50 -9.15 18.65
N ALA A 65 3.35 -9.05 17.32
CA ALA A 65 3.01 -7.79 16.65
C ALA A 65 1.59 -7.33 17.02
N CYS A 66 0.62 -8.24 17.06
CA CYS A 66 -0.74 -7.95 17.52
C CYS A 66 -0.74 -7.40 18.97
N GLN A 67 -0.01 -8.05 19.87
CA GLN A 67 0.11 -7.61 21.26
C GLN A 67 0.74 -6.21 21.37
N ALA A 68 1.84 -5.96 20.64
CA ALA A 68 2.51 -4.67 20.64
C ALA A 68 1.69 -3.54 20.01
N LEU A 69 0.69 -3.89 19.19
CA LEU A 69 -0.27 -2.95 18.58
C LEU A 69 -1.61 -2.88 19.32
N GLN A 70 -1.76 -3.64 20.42
CA GLN A 70 -3.02 -3.77 21.16
C GLN A 70 -4.20 -4.17 20.26
N MET A 71 -3.93 -5.05 19.27
CA MET A 71 -4.93 -5.55 18.34
C MET A 71 -5.46 -6.91 18.80
N ALA A 72 -6.78 -7.06 18.81
CA ALA A 72 -7.42 -8.36 18.96
C ALA A 72 -7.30 -9.15 17.65
N ALA A 73 -6.82 -10.39 17.72
CA ALA A 73 -6.83 -11.30 16.58
C ALA A 73 -8.28 -11.70 16.26
N THR A 74 -8.68 -11.53 15.01
CA THR A 74 -10.02 -11.96 14.53
C THR A 74 -10.04 -13.39 14.04
N ASP A 75 -8.88 -13.88 13.60
CA ASP A 75 -8.61 -15.25 13.19
C ASP A 75 -7.16 -15.56 13.55
N SER A 76 -6.79 -16.84 13.58
CA SER A 76 -5.41 -17.27 13.77
C SER A 76 -5.13 -18.56 13.00
N THR A 77 -4.00 -18.62 12.32
CA THR A 77 -3.53 -19.83 11.64
C THR A 77 -2.28 -20.36 12.33
N LYS A 78 -2.30 -21.64 12.70
CA LYS A 78 -1.10 -22.34 13.15
C LYS A 78 -0.22 -22.64 11.93
N VAL A 79 1.01 -22.17 11.97
CA VAL A 79 2.02 -22.39 10.94
C VAL A 79 3.20 -23.09 11.59
N THR A 80 3.65 -24.19 10.98
CA THR A 80 4.89 -24.87 11.35
C THR A 80 5.97 -24.44 10.37
N ASP A 81 7.07 -23.88 10.88
CA ASP A 81 8.18 -23.47 10.04
C ASP A 81 9.05 -24.66 9.58
N VAL A 82 10.05 -24.38 8.75
CA VAL A 82 11.00 -25.41 8.24
C VAL A 82 11.86 -26.05 9.32
N ASN A 83 11.94 -25.44 10.50
CA ASN A 83 12.65 -25.95 11.68
C ASN A 83 11.70 -26.71 12.62
N ASN A 84 10.48 -26.99 12.18
CA ASN A 84 9.44 -27.68 12.95
C ASN A 84 8.97 -26.91 14.19
N VAL A 85 9.13 -25.58 14.19
CA VAL A 85 8.64 -24.67 15.24
C VAL A 85 7.24 -24.21 14.87
N GLU A 86 6.29 -24.40 15.80
CA GLU A 86 4.92 -23.92 15.63
C GLU A 86 4.79 -22.45 16.04
N SER A 87 4.04 -21.67 15.27
CA SER A 87 3.74 -20.28 15.55
C SER A 87 2.33 -19.93 15.08
N TYR A 88 1.74 -18.90 15.69
CA TYR A 88 0.42 -18.40 15.34
C TYR A 88 0.52 -17.00 14.73
N TYR A 89 -0.13 -16.86 13.58
CA TYR A 89 -0.27 -15.63 12.80
C TYR A 89 -1.73 -15.30 12.58
#